data_AF-A0A7J5V6H4-F1
#
_entry.id   AF-A0A7J5V6H4-F1
#
_cell.length_a   1.000
_cell.length_b   1.000
_cell.length_c   1.000
_cell.angle_alpha   90.00
_cell.angle_beta   90.00
_cell.angle_gamma   90.00
#
_symmetry.space_group_name_H-M   'P 1'
#
loop_
_entity.id
_entity.type
_entity.pdbx_description
1 polymer ?
#
loop_
_entity_poly.entity_id
_entity_poly.type
_entity_poly.pdbx_seq_one_letter_code
_entity_poly.pdbx_strand_id
1 'polypeptide(L)'
;MSRPTRRPHDGTVNNQKTFVAARQHLLNTGPQNLSTNNGTPFTAEAGVTQGGKHNGQDCIKIKGTGNKVEYSIYIYACCWGYVTNCSRTYIDVYTPIL
;
A
#
# COMPACT_ATOMS: atom_id res chain seq x y z
N MET A 1 -0.89 15.66 7.30
CA MET A 1 0.03 15.50 6.15
C MET A 1 -0.61 16.18 4.94
N SER A 2 0.11 17.05 4.22
CA SER A 2 -0.40 17.66 2.99
C SER A 2 -0.64 16.56 1.96
N ARG A 3 -1.79 16.58 1.28
CA ARG A 3 -2.12 15.59 0.25
C ARG A 3 -1.10 15.73 -0.88
N PRO A 4 -0.46 14.65 -1.34
CA PRO A 4 0.44 14.71 -2.48
C PRO A 4 -0.18 15.46 -3.66
N THR A 5 0.61 16.31 -4.29
CA THR A 5 0.20 17.12 -5.46
C THR A 5 0.00 16.28 -6.72
N ARG A 6 0.46 15.03 -6.71
CA ARG A 6 0.35 14.08 -7.83
C ARG A 6 -1.07 13.55 -8.00
N ARG A 7 -1.43 13.26 -9.26
CA ARG A 7 -2.72 12.69 -9.62
C ARG A 7 -2.81 11.22 -9.17
N PRO A 8 -4.00 10.65 -9.00
CA PRO A 8 -4.14 9.21 -8.76
C PRO A 8 -3.52 8.41 -9.90
N HIS A 9 -2.86 7.30 -9.56
CA HIS A 9 -2.17 6.42 -10.52
C HIS A 9 -1.12 7.17 -11.36
N ASP A 10 -0.51 8.21 -10.78
CA ASP A 10 0.60 8.92 -11.42
C ASP A 10 1.87 8.07 -11.36
N GLY A 11 2.68 8.12 -12.42
CA GLY A 11 3.98 7.47 -12.51
C GLY A 11 3.93 5.93 -12.47
N THR A 12 5.07 5.28 -12.74
CA THR A 12 5.18 3.82 -12.73
C THR A 12 6.26 3.35 -11.76
N VAL A 13 6.04 2.18 -11.17
CA VAL A 13 6.94 1.53 -10.22
C VAL A 13 7.17 0.11 -10.68
N ASN A 14 8.42 -0.34 -10.68
CA ASN A 14 8.75 -1.72 -11.01
C ASN A 14 8.65 -2.60 -9.74
N ASN A 15 7.59 -3.39 -9.64
CA ASN A 15 7.37 -4.31 -8.54
C ASN A 15 7.80 -5.72 -8.93
N GLN A 16 8.50 -6.42 -8.04
CA GLN A 16 8.94 -7.80 -8.30
C GLN A 16 7.76 -8.78 -8.36
N LYS A 17 6.72 -8.54 -7.56
CA LYS A 17 5.51 -9.35 -7.51
C LYS A 17 4.34 -8.62 -8.16
N THR A 18 3.40 -9.40 -8.69
CA THR A 18 2.07 -8.89 -9.02
C THR A 18 1.29 -8.61 -7.74
N PHE A 19 0.26 -7.76 -7.81
CA PHE A 19 -0.64 -7.52 -6.68
C PHE A 19 -1.17 -8.83 -6.06
N VAL A 20 -1.62 -9.75 -6.92
CA VAL A 20 -2.17 -11.04 -6.51
C VAL A 20 -1.13 -11.86 -5.75
N ALA A 21 0.10 -11.94 -6.26
CA ALA A 21 1.17 -12.69 -5.62
C ALA A 21 1.58 -12.09 -4.26
N ALA A 22 1.73 -10.76 -4.20
CA ALA A 22 2.05 -10.07 -2.94
C ALA A 22 0.93 -10.25 -1.89
N ARG A 23 -0.33 -10.13 -2.32
CA ARG A 23 -1.47 -10.34 -1.42
C ARG A 23 -1.57 -11.79 -0.94
N GLN A 24 -1.40 -12.75 -1.84
CA GLN A 24 -1.45 -14.17 -1.47
C GLN A 24 -0.35 -14.52 -0.47
N HIS A 25 0.85 -13.95 -0.64
CA HIS A 25 1.93 -14.09 0.32
C HIS A 25 1.49 -13.62 1.72
N LEU A 26 0.94 -12.41 1.83
CA LEU A 26 0.44 -11.86 3.09
C LEU A 26 -0.74 -12.64 3.69
N LEU A 27 -1.62 -13.23 2.87
CA LEU A 27 -2.68 -14.12 3.35
C LEU A 27 -2.11 -15.39 3.99
N ASN A 28 -1.05 -15.94 3.40
CA ASN A 28 -0.42 -17.17 3.87
C ASN A 28 0.44 -16.95 5.12
N THR A 29 1.16 -15.83 5.19
CA THR A 29 2.09 -15.53 6.30
C THR A 29 1.46 -14.72 7.42
N GLY A 30 0.28 -14.15 7.20
CA GLY A 30 -0.30 -13.13 8.07
C GLY A 30 0.42 -11.77 7.97
N PRO A 31 0.03 -10.80 8.82
CA PRO A 31 0.62 -9.46 8.83
C PRO A 31 2.14 -9.50 8.97
N GLN A 32 2.85 -8.69 8.18
CA GLN A 32 4.31 -8.63 8.17
C GLN A 32 4.79 -7.26 8.64
N ASN A 33 5.77 -7.23 9.54
CA ASN A 33 6.48 -6.01 9.92
C ASN A 33 7.70 -5.85 9.00
N LEU A 34 7.73 -4.75 8.25
CA LEU A 34 8.70 -4.44 7.21
C LEU A 34 9.28 -3.04 7.44
N SER A 35 10.30 -2.69 6.67
CA SER A 35 10.90 -1.36 6.69
C SER A 35 11.11 -0.86 5.28
N THR A 36 10.83 0.42 5.05
CA THR A 36 11.18 1.11 3.80
C THR A 36 12.70 1.16 3.62
N ASN A 37 13.17 1.47 2.41
CA ASN A 37 14.61 1.62 2.12
C ASN A 37 15.29 2.69 2.99
N ASN A 38 14.53 3.68 3.47
CA ASN A 38 15.02 4.72 4.39
C ASN A 38 14.83 4.33 5.88
N GLY A 39 14.62 3.04 6.17
CA GLY A 39 14.52 2.50 7.54
C GLY A 39 13.22 2.81 8.28
N THR A 40 12.22 3.42 7.64
CA THR A 40 10.93 3.68 8.31
C THR A 40 10.11 2.39 8.40
N PRO A 41 9.74 1.93 9.61
CA PRO A 41 9.00 0.68 9.78
C PRO A 41 7.52 0.83 9.40
N PHE A 42 6.93 -0.25 8.92
CA PHE A 42 5.50 -0.37 8.62
C PHE A 42 5.03 -1.82 8.75
N THR A 43 3.74 -2.03 8.94
CA THR A 43 3.09 -3.34 8.88
C THR A 43 2.26 -3.44 7.62
N ALA A 44 2.36 -4.55 6.90
CA ALA A 44 1.52 -4.86 5.75
C ALA A 44 0.62 -6.06 6.05
N GLU A 45 -0.67 -5.95 5.70
CA GLU A 45 -1.64 -7.03 5.87
C GLU A 45 -2.58 -7.12 4.65
N ALA A 46 -2.95 -8.34 4.27
CA ALA A 46 -4.00 -8.56 3.29
C ALA A 46 -5.37 -8.26 3.92
N GLY A 47 -6.26 -7.62 3.17
CA GLY A 47 -7.60 -7.29 3.65
C GLY A 47 -8.63 -7.16 2.53
N VAL A 48 -9.84 -6.79 2.95
CA VAL A 48 -10.98 -6.44 2.10
C VAL A 48 -11.55 -5.12 2.60
N THR A 49 -11.76 -4.16 1.70
CA THR A 49 -12.29 -2.85 2.08
C THR A 49 -13.79 -2.90 2.34
N GLN A 50 -14.24 -2.24 3.41
CA GLN A 50 -15.64 -2.27 3.86
C GLN A 50 -16.44 -0.99 3.53
N GLY A 51 -15.85 -0.07 2.75
CA GLY A 51 -16.52 1.20 2.44
C GLY A 51 -15.87 1.99 1.30
N GLY A 52 -16.62 2.98 0.80
CA GLY A 52 -16.20 3.84 -0.32
C GLY A 52 -16.27 3.16 -1.68
N LYS A 53 -15.64 3.79 -2.69
CA LYS A 53 -15.66 3.33 -4.10
C LYS A 53 -15.10 1.91 -4.30
N HIS A 54 -14.26 1.45 -3.39
CA HIS A 54 -13.63 0.13 -3.44
C HIS A 54 -14.28 -0.86 -2.46
N ASN A 55 -15.52 -0.63 -1.99
CA ASN A 55 -16.19 -1.56 -1.08
C ASN A 55 -16.23 -3.00 -1.65
N GLY A 56 -15.89 -3.98 -0.82
CA GLY A 56 -15.83 -5.40 -1.17
C GLY A 56 -14.59 -5.82 -1.97
N GLN A 57 -13.68 -4.88 -2.29
CA GLN A 57 -12.50 -5.19 -3.08
C GLN A 57 -11.32 -5.63 -2.22
N ASP A 58 -10.49 -6.49 -2.80
CA ASP A 58 -9.23 -6.91 -2.21
C ASP A 58 -8.24 -5.73 -2.13
N CYS A 59 -7.57 -5.64 -0.99
CA CYS A 59 -6.53 -4.65 -0.77
C CYS A 59 -5.36 -5.22 0.04
N ILE A 60 -4.23 -4.51 -0.02
CA ILE A 60 -3.16 -4.60 0.98
C ILE A 60 -3.23 -3.33 1.82
N LYS A 61 -3.35 -3.48 3.14
CA LYS A 61 -3.36 -2.37 4.09
C LYS A 61 -1.97 -2.20 4.69
N ILE A 62 -1.46 -0.99 4.59
CA ILE A 62 -0.21 -0.56 5.22
C ILE A 62 -0.55 0.23 6.47
N LYS A 63 0.05 -0.12 7.60
CA LYS A 63 -0.02 0.61 8.86
C LYS A 63 1.38 1.07 9.22
N GLY A 64 1.50 2.26 9.79
CA GLY A 64 2.78 2.72 10.29
C GLY A 64 2.62 3.95 11.17
N THR A 65 3.74 4.37 11.75
CA THR A 65 3.79 5.55 12.61
C THR A 65 4.73 6.56 11.99
N GLY A 66 4.18 7.69 11.54
CA GLY A 66 4.95 8.80 10.98
C GLY A 66 4.77 10.04 11.84
N ASN A 67 5.85 10.69 12.26
CA ASN A 67 5.79 11.89 13.12
C ASN A 67 4.89 11.72 14.36
N LYS A 68 4.92 10.54 14.99
CA LYS A 68 4.08 10.15 16.15
C LYS A 68 2.57 10.05 15.86
N VAL A 69 2.16 9.99 14.59
CA VAL A 69 0.77 9.78 14.17
C VAL A 69 0.68 8.44 13.45
N GLU A 70 -0.27 7.61 13.86
CA GLU A 70 -0.59 6.38 13.16
C GLU A 70 -1.28 6.71 11.83
N TYR A 71 -0.88 6.01 10.78
CA TYR A 71 -1.52 6.13 9.47
C TYR A 71 -1.91 4.75 8.93
N SER A 72 -2.92 4.75 8.06
CA SER A 72 -3.36 3.58 7.31
C SER A 72 -3.48 3.92 5.82
N ILE A 73 -2.84 3.14 4.97
CA ILE A 73 -2.88 3.30 3.51
C ILE A 73 -3.42 2.02 2.90
N TYR A 74 -4.32 2.16 1.93
CA TYR A 74 -4.89 1.04 1.20
C TYR A 74 -4.31 1.03 -0.22
N ILE A 75 -3.81 -0.15 -0.61
CA ILE A 75 -3.25 -0.41 -1.93
C ILE A 75 -4.17 -1.42 -2.61
N TYR A 76 -4.83 -0.99 -3.69
CA TYR A 76 -5.72 -1.81 -4.50
C TYR A 76 -4.98 -2.36 -5.73
N ALA A 77 -5.55 -3.39 -6.36
CA ALA A 77 -5.02 -3.94 -7.60
C ALA A 77 -4.82 -2.86 -8.69
N CYS A 78 -5.77 -1.93 -8.83
CA CYS A 78 -5.68 -0.85 -9.82
C CYS A 78 -4.58 0.19 -9.54
N CYS A 79 -4.07 0.24 -8.31
CA CYS A 79 -2.99 1.13 -7.91
C CYS A 79 -1.62 0.43 -7.98
N TRP A 80 -1.59 -0.89 -8.15
CA TRP A 80 -0.34 -1.64 -8.17
C TRP A 80 0.51 -1.27 -9.38
N GLY A 81 1.79 -1.02 -9.16
CA GLY A 81 2.72 -0.57 -10.20
C GLY A 81 2.66 0.93 -10.48
N TYR A 82 1.90 1.72 -9.72
CA TYR A 82 1.87 3.19 -9.81
C TYR A 82 2.54 3.84 -8.59
N VAL A 83 2.96 5.09 -8.74
CA VAL A 83 3.58 5.85 -7.64
C VAL A 83 2.56 6.24 -6.57
N THR A 84 1.33 6.51 -6.98
CA THR A 84 0.25 6.90 -6.05
C THR A 84 -1.01 6.06 -6.19
N ASN A 85 -1.74 5.91 -5.08
CA ASN A 85 -3.05 5.24 -5.09
C ASN A 85 -4.21 6.17 -5.50
N CYS A 86 -5.42 5.62 -5.54
CA CYS A 86 -6.67 6.36 -5.81
C CYS A 86 -6.87 7.61 -4.94
N SER A 87 -6.35 7.60 -3.71
CA SER A 87 -6.46 8.72 -2.75
C SER A 87 -5.36 9.79 -2.90
N ARG A 88 -4.48 9.61 -3.90
CA ARG A 88 -3.27 10.42 -4.15
C ARG A 88 -2.25 10.28 -3.03
N THR A 89 -2.11 9.09 -2.45
CA THR A 89 -1.07 8.80 -1.45
C THR A 89 0.08 8.07 -2.13
N TYR A 90 1.33 8.44 -1.80
CA TYR A 90 2.53 7.73 -2.26
C TYR A 90 2.53 6.28 -1.75
N ILE A 91 2.71 5.34 -2.66
CA ILE A 91 2.73 3.89 -2.39
C ILE A 91 3.94 3.18 -3.01
N ASP A 92 4.70 3.89 -3.83
CA ASP A 92 5.97 3.46 -4.44
C ASP A 92 7.04 3.11 -3.39
N VAL A 93 6.96 3.69 -2.20
CA VAL A 93 7.89 3.38 -1.10
C VAL A 93 7.59 2.03 -0.42
N TYR A 94 6.40 1.46 -0.63
CA TYR A 94 5.97 0.21 0.02
C TYR A 94 5.87 -0.94 -0.99
N THR A 95 5.27 -0.70 -2.16
CA THR A 95 4.93 -1.77 -3.12
C THR A 95 6.13 -2.57 -3.67
N PRO A 96 7.35 -2.01 -3.85
CA PRO A 96 8.52 -2.80 -4.26
C PRO A 96 9.05 -3.77 -3.20
N ILE A 97 8.63 -3.60 -1.94
CA ILE A 97 9.12 -4.39 -0.78
C ILE A 97 8.22 -5.62 -0.55
N LEU A 98 6.99 -5.60 -1.05
CA LEU A 98 5.96 -6.62 -0.87
C LEU A 98 6.07 -7.75 -1.89
#